data_AF-A0A847RSJ7-F1
#
_entry.id   AF-A0A847RSJ7-F1
#
_cell.length_a   1.000
_cell.length_b   1.000
_cell.length_c   1.000
_cell.angle_alpha   90.00
_cell.angle_beta   90.00
_cell.angle_gamma   90.00
#
_symmetry.space_group_name_H-M   'P 1'
#
loop_
_entity.id
_entity.type
_entity.pdbx_description
1 polymer ?
#
loop_
_entity_poly.entity_id
_entity_poly.type
_entity_poly.pdbx_seq_one_letter_code
_entity_poly.pdbx_strand_id
1 'polypeptide(L)' 'MKSPFTGGNARLEKRPMTMEYRQDFFDISYHYYVCEDTGQQFTNDEIDTLNQNQVLKKYQAKHGTANT' A
#
# COMPACT_ATOMS: atom_id res chain seq x y z
N MET A 1 -0.47 -4.91 -14.75
CA MET A 1 -0.75 -3.52 -15.19
C MET A 1 0.44 -3.00 -16.01
N LYS A 2 0.37 -1.80 -16.62
CA LYS A 2 1.48 -1.26 -17.43
C LYS A 2 2.36 -0.29 -16.65
N SER A 3 3.67 -0.48 -16.73
CA SER A 3 4.66 0.38 -16.10
C SER A 3 4.51 1.83 -16.61
N PRO A 4 4.41 2.84 -15.73
CA PRO A 4 4.41 4.23 -16.14
C PRO A 4 5.77 4.70 -16.68
N PHE A 5 6.83 3.92 -16.44
CA PHE A 5 8.19 4.26 -16.84
C PHE A 5 8.52 3.83 -18.27
N THR A 6 8.05 2.65 -18.67
CA THR A 6 8.44 2.03 -19.95
C THR A 6 7.25 1.67 -20.84
N GLY A 7 6.02 1.68 -20.30
CA GLY A 7 4.85 1.08 -20.95
C GLY A 7 4.88 -0.46 -20.98
N GLY A 8 5.94 -1.08 -20.46
CA GLY A 8 6.10 -2.53 -20.32
C GLY A 8 5.23 -3.11 -19.19
N ASN A 9 5.48 -4.37 -18.83
CA ASN A 9 4.71 -5.02 -17.78
C ASN A 9 5.22 -4.62 -16.39
N ALA A 10 4.30 -4.66 -15.42
CA ALA A 10 4.61 -4.53 -14.02
C ALA A 10 3.89 -5.60 -13.21
N ARG A 11 4.61 -6.20 -12.26
CA ARG A 11 4.13 -7.26 -11.37
C ARG A 11 3.81 -6.71 -9.99
N LEU A 12 2.74 -7.22 -9.38
CA LEU A 12 2.33 -6.83 -8.04
C LEU A 12 3.15 -7.60 -7.00
N GLU A 13 3.72 -6.88 -6.04
CA GLU A 13 4.43 -7.42 -4.89
C GLU A 13 3.84 -6.89 -3.58
N LYS A 14 4.25 -7.52 -2.47
CA LYS A 14 3.94 -7.07 -1.12
C LYS A 14 5.09 -7.32 -0.17
N ARG A 15 5.26 -6.44 0.82
CA ARG A 15 6.22 -6.59 1.91
C ARG A 15 5.61 -6.17 3.26
N PRO A 16 6.07 -6.73 4.39
CA PRO A 16 5.77 -6.16 5.70
C PRO A 16 6.32 -4.73 5.81
N MET A 17 5.51 -3.80 6.32
CA MET A 17 5.93 -2.42 6.57
C MET A 17 5.17 -1.84 7.75
N THR A 18 5.87 -1.09 8.60
CA THR A 18 5.25 -0.31 9.68
C THR A 18 5.00 1.11 9.18
N MET A 19 3.75 1.56 9.26
CA MET A 19 3.33 2.91 8.85
C MET A 19 2.94 3.73 10.07
N GLU A 20 3.37 5.00 10.11
CA GLU A 20 2.91 5.96 11.10
C GLU A 20 1.58 6.60 10.66
N TYR A 21 0.61 6.66 11.57
CA TYR A 21 -0.65 7.38 11.38
C TYR A 21 -1.14 7.92 12.71
N ARG A 22 -1.30 9.25 12.79
CA ARG A 22 -1.78 9.95 14.01
C ARG A 22 -1.00 9.55 15.27
N GLN A 23 0.34 9.55 15.17
CA GLN A 23 1.27 9.20 16.25
C GLN A 23 1.25 7.72 16.69
N ASP A 24 0.51 6.88 15.98
CA ASP A 24 0.52 5.43 16.16
C ASP A 24 1.25 4.73 15.01
N PHE A 25 1.80 3.56 15.30
CA PHE A 25 2.47 2.71 14.33
C PHE A 25 1.64 1.48 14.03
N PHE A 26 1.46 1.17 12.75
CA PHE A 26 0.65 0.04 12.28
C PHE A 26 1.41 -0.81 11.27
N ASP A 27 1.58 -2.10 11.58
CA ASP A 27 2.12 -3.06 10.63
C ASP A 27 1.09 -3.42 9.57
N ILE A 28 1.45 -3.26 8.30
CA ILE A 28 0.62 -3.58 7.15
C ILE A 28 1.39 -4.48 6.17
N SER A 29 0.63 -5.16 5.30
CA SER A 29 1.20 -5.77 4.10
C SER A 29 1.20 -4.68 3.02
N TYR A 30 2.31 -3.97 2.86
CA TYR A 30 2.43 -2.88 1.88
C TYR A 30 2.55 -3.46 0.47
N HIS A 31 1.58 -3.13 -0.39
CA HIS A 31 1.53 -3.55 -1.78
C HIS A 31 2.16 -2.49 -2.69
N TYR A 32 2.85 -2.93 -3.74
CA TYR A 32 3.46 -2.06 -4.74
C TYR A 32 3.66 -2.83 -6.05
N TYR A 33 3.81 -2.12 -7.15
CA TYR A 33 4.20 -2.70 -8.43
C TYR A 33 5.71 -2.59 -8.62
N VAL A 34 6.29 -3.58 -9.31
CA VAL A 34 7.67 -3.56 -9.80
C VAL A 34 7.63 -3.57 -11.32
N CYS A 35 8.23 -2.57 -11.97
CA CYS A 35 8.44 -2.59 -13.41
C CYS A 35 9.42 -3.72 -13.76
N GLU A 36 9.03 -4.61 -14.67
CA GLU A 36 9.85 -5.77 -15.02
C GLU A 36 11.11 -5.39 -15.82
N ASP A 37 11.06 -4.27 -16.56
CA ASP A 37 12.18 -3.81 -17.38
C ASP A 37 13.25 -3.09 -16.55
N THR A 38 12.84 -2.32 -15.53
CA THR A 38 13.74 -1.43 -14.77
C THR A 38 13.93 -1.83 -13.31
N GLY A 39 13.08 -2.71 -12.77
CA GLY A 39 13.05 -3.04 -11.35
C GLY A 39 12.52 -1.93 -10.44
N GLN A 40 12.10 -0.78 -11.00
CA GLN A 40 11.60 0.34 -10.20
C GLN A 40 10.26 0.00 -9.54
N GLN A 41 10.12 0.40 -8.28
CA GLN A 41 8.91 0.24 -7.49
C GLN A 41 8.01 1.46 -7.61
N PHE A 42 6.71 1.25 -7.70
CA PHE A 42 5.72 2.32 -7.74
C PHE A 42 4.36 1.85 -7.22
N THR A 43 3.49 2.80 -6.92
CA THR A 43 2.08 2.57 -6.61
C THR A 43 1.19 3.33 -7.60
N ASN A 44 -0.09 2.98 -7.60
CA ASN A 44 -1.14 3.74 -8.27
C ASN A 44 -2.27 3.98 -7.25
N ASP A 45 -3.29 4.76 -7.64
CA ASP A 45 -4.40 5.15 -6.76
C ASP A 45 -5.09 3.96 -6.07
N GLU A 46 -5.25 2.84 -6.78
CA GLU A 46 -5.86 1.63 -6.23
C GLU A 46 -4.99 1.00 -5.14
N ILE A 47 -3.69 0.86 -5.40
CA ILE A 47 -2.73 0.29 -4.44
C ILE A 47 -2.49 1.22 -3.25
N ASP A 48 -2.45 2.53 -3.48
CA ASP A 48 -2.36 3.53 -2.41
C ASP A 48 -3.61 3.46 -1.51
N THR A 49 -4.80 3.42 -2.11
CA THR A 49 -6.06 3.25 -1.38
C THR A 49 -6.07 1.94 -0.58
N LEU A 50 -5.59 0.83 -1.15
CA LEU A 50 -5.47 -0.46 -0.46
C LEU A 50 -4.55 -0.37 0.76
N ASN A 51 -3.37 0.25 0.62
CA ASN A 51 -2.42 0.41 1.70
C ASN A 51 -2.94 1.32 2.81
N GLN A 52 -3.55 2.46 2.44
CA GLN A 52 -4.17 3.39 3.40
C GLN A 52 -5.33 2.77 4.16
N ASN A 53 -6.17 1.98 3.48
CA ASN A 53 -7.29 1.28 4.12
C ASN A 53 -6.85 0.27 5.18
N GLN A 54 -5.69 -0.37 5.01
CA GLN A 54 -5.14 -1.26 6.04
C GLN A 54 -4.80 -0.49 7.33
N VAL A 55 -4.14 0.66 7.18
CA VAL A 55 -3.79 1.54 8.31
C VAL A 55 -5.05 2.08 8.98
N LEU A 56 -6.00 2.60 8.19
CA LEU A 56 -7.25 3.17 8.69
C LEU A 56 -8.07 2.16 9.48
N LYS A 57 -8.23 0.93 8.96
CA LYS A 57 -8.96 -0.14 9.66
C LYS A 57 -8.30 -0.52 10.98
N LYS A 58 -6.96 -0.61 11.02
CA LYS A 58 -6.21 -0.90 12.24
C LYS A 58 -6.33 0.24 13.26
N TYR A 59 -6.28 1.48 12.81
CA TYR A 59 -6.52 2.64 13.66
C TYR A 59 -7.94 2.63 14.24
N GLN A 60 -8.97 2.39 13.42
CA GLN A 60 -10.37 2.31 13.87
C GLN A 60 -10.57 1.17 14.88
N ALA A 61 -9.95 0.01 14.64
CA ALA A 61 -9.98 -1.12 15.58
C ALA A 61 -9.30 -0.78 16.92
N LYS A 62 -8.22 0.03 16.90
CA LYS A 62 -7.51 0.47 18.10
C LYS A 62 -8.28 1.54 18.89
N HIS A 63 -8.93 2.48 18.21
CA HIS A 63 -9.52 3.69 18.83
C HIS A 63 -11.06 3.71 18.87
N GLY A 64 -11.74 2.67 18.37
CA GLY A 64 -13.16 2.47 18.63
C GLY A 64 -14.15 3.30 17.80
N THR A 65 -13.78 3.75 16.60
CA THR A 65 -14.77 4.24 15.60
C THR A 65 -15.04 3.20 14.53
N ALA A 66 -15.58 2.05 14.94
CA ALA A 66 -16.26 1.17 14.02
C ALA A 66 -17.59 1.85 13.65
N ASN A 67 -17.69 2.46 12.48
CA ASN A 67 -19.00 2.85 11.95
C ASN A 67 -19.78 1.56 11.69
N THR A 68 -20.66 1.22 12.64
CA THR A 68 -21.86 0.37 12.42
C THR A 68 -22.77 0.98 11.38
#